data_AF-A0A946FKC4-F1
#
_entry.id   AF-A0A946FKC4-F1
#
_cell.length_a   1.000
_cell.length_b   1.000
_cell.length_c   1.000
_cell.angle_alpha   90.00
_cell.angle_beta   90.00
_cell.angle_gamma   90.00
#
_symmetry.space_group_name_H-M   'P 1'
#
loop_
_entity.id
_entity.type
_entity.pdbx_description
1 polymer ?
#
loop_
_entity_poly.entity_id
_entity_poly.type
_entity_poly.pdbx_seq_one_letter_code
_entity_poly.pdbx_strand_id
1 'polypeptide(L)'
;MKALRWFTILKNNFTFDDLEDETLYALLNYLVDLELLVHSENDSFQWSGSANDLEGEEQIALIQADLLRISQTKSGFALPFFIRLETIELPALESLIETEDKEAKNKITPKPERSSDLSNLQIVKKVGRQLEPFLKAESTIVSRLIGERTTKADARLLFNYMFGKM
;
A
#
# COMPACT_ATOMS: atom_id res chain seq x y z
N MET A 1 21.71 -0.92 -11.63
CA MET A 1 21.19 -2.29 -11.94
C MET A 1 19.87 -2.21 -12.71
N LYS A 2 19.64 -3.02 -13.78
CA LYS A 2 18.39 -2.93 -14.57
C LYS A 2 17.13 -3.27 -13.76
N ALA A 3 15.99 -2.68 -14.10
CA ALA A 3 14.69 -2.93 -13.46
C ALA A 3 14.33 -4.42 -13.33
N LEU A 4 14.57 -5.20 -14.39
CA LEU A 4 14.29 -6.65 -14.38
C LEU A 4 15.10 -7.42 -13.32
N ARG A 5 16.31 -6.97 -13.00
CA ARG A 5 17.11 -7.62 -11.96
C ARG A 5 16.63 -7.26 -10.56
N TRP A 6 16.17 -6.02 -10.35
CA TRP A 6 15.49 -5.62 -9.12
C TRP A 6 14.19 -6.37 -8.91
N PHE A 7 13.42 -6.57 -9.97
CA PHE A 7 12.23 -7.41 -9.97
C PHE A 7 12.55 -8.81 -9.43
N THR A 8 13.59 -9.48 -9.96
CA THR A 8 14.01 -10.80 -9.47
C THR A 8 14.47 -10.77 -8.01
N ILE A 9 15.22 -9.76 -7.60
CA ILE A 9 15.70 -9.64 -6.21
C ILE A 9 14.53 -9.48 -5.24
N LEU A 10 13.59 -8.57 -5.52
CA LEU A 10 12.41 -8.34 -4.68
C LEU A 10 11.55 -9.59 -4.60
N LYS A 11 11.24 -10.20 -5.76
CA LYS A 11 10.39 -11.38 -5.85
C LYS A 11 10.93 -12.57 -5.06
N ASN A 12 12.25 -12.79 -5.11
CA ASN A 12 12.85 -13.97 -4.51
C ASN A 12 13.20 -13.83 -3.02
N ASN A 13 13.42 -12.61 -2.54
CA ASN A 13 13.97 -12.39 -1.19
C ASN A 13 13.01 -11.67 -0.24
N PHE A 14 12.08 -10.87 -0.78
CA PHE A 14 11.37 -9.88 0.03
C PHE A 14 9.85 -9.97 -0.08
N THR A 15 9.28 -10.33 -1.22
CA THR A 15 7.82 -10.30 -1.42
C THR A 15 7.14 -11.65 -1.14
N PHE A 16 5.80 -11.64 -1.09
CA PHE A 16 5.02 -12.87 -1.07
C PHE A 16 4.96 -13.52 -2.46
N ASP A 17 4.79 -14.84 -2.49
CA ASP A 17 4.81 -15.64 -3.74
C ASP A 17 3.58 -15.38 -4.63
N ASP A 18 2.50 -14.85 -4.04
CA ASP A 18 1.25 -14.51 -4.72
C ASP A 18 1.21 -13.08 -5.28
N LEU A 19 2.31 -12.33 -5.15
CA LEU A 19 2.42 -10.99 -5.73
C LEU A 19 2.59 -11.10 -7.25
N GLU A 20 1.58 -10.63 -7.98
CA GLU A 20 1.58 -10.60 -9.44
C GLU A 20 2.63 -9.63 -9.99
N ASP A 21 3.16 -9.94 -11.18
CA ASP A 21 4.23 -9.18 -11.82
C ASP A 21 3.85 -7.70 -12.02
N GLU A 22 2.62 -7.42 -12.43
CA GLU A 22 2.09 -6.05 -12.60
C GLU A 22 2.08 -5.27 -11.28
N THR A 23 1.71 -5.93 -10.17
CA THR A 23 1.71 -5.32 -8.84
C THR A 23 3.14 -5.10 -8.34
N LEU A 24 4.07 -5.99 -8.69
CA LEU A 24 5.49 -5.82 -8.38
C LEU A 24 6.11 -4.65 -9.16
N TYR A 25 5.70 -4.40 -10.41
CA TYR A 25 6.09 -3.19 -11.13
C TYR A 25 5.55 -1.91 -10.47
N ALA A 26 4.29 -1.92 -10.04
CA ALA A 26 3.72 -0.82 -9.27
C ALA A 26 4.49 -0.60 -7.94
N LEU A 27 4.92 -1.68 -7.28
CA LEU A 27 5.73 -1.62 -6.07
C LEU A 27 7.11 -1.00 -6.33
N LEU A 28 7.74 -1.30 -7.46
CA LEU A 28 9.01 -0.66 -7.84
C LEU A 28 8.87 0.85 -7.98
N ASN A 29 7.81 1.33 -8.64
CA ASN A 29 7.53 2.78 -8.75
C ASN A 29 7.32 3.40 -7.36
N TYR A 30 6.61 2.70 -6.48
CA TYR A 30 6.40 3.15 -5.11
C TYR A 30 7.71 3.21 -4.31
N LEU A 31 8.61 2.24 -4.46
CA LEU A 31 9.94 2.28 -3.84
C LEU A 31 10.81 3.43 -4.36
N VAL A 32 10.65 3.82 -5.63
CA VAL A 32 11.31 5.01 -6.19
C VAL A 32 10.76 6.28 -5.55
N ASP A 33 9.44 6.40 -5.43
CA ASP A 33 8.80 7.55 -4.76
C ASP A 33 9.15 7.65 -3.26
N LEU A 34 9.49 6.52 -2.63
CA LEU A 34 10.01 6.46 -1.26
C LEU A 34 11.52 6.75 -1.16
N GLU A 35 12.17 7.09 -2.27
CA GLU A 35 13.62 7.34 -2.38
C GLU A 35 14.49 6.14 -1.96
N LEU A 36 13.92 4.92 -1.97
CA LEU A 36 14.65 3.68 -1.68
C LEU A 36 15.36 3.13 -2.92
N LEU A 37 14.75 3.35 -4.09
CA LEU A 37 15.38 3.07 -5.38
C LEU A 37 15.63 4.40 -6.11
N VAL A 38 16.89 4.68 -6.41
CA VAL A 38 17.29 5.86 -7.15
C VAL A 38 17.73 5.50 -8.56
N HIS A 39 17.40 6.37 -9.52
CA HIS A 39 17.93 6.25 -10.87
C HIS A 39 19.44 6.52 -10.85
N SER A 40 20.18 5.62 -11.47
CA SER A 40 21.60 5.69 -11.79
C SER A 40 21.75 5.83 -13.31
N GLU A 41 22.99 6.00 -13.78
CA GLU A 41 23.29 6.12 -15.20
C GLU A 41 22.75 4.91 -16.00
N ASN A 42 22.37 5.15 -17.25
CA ASN A 42 21.90 4.15 -18.23
C ASN A 42 20.61 3.39 -17.82
N ASP A 43 19.55 4.10 -17.43
CA ASP A 43 18.24 3.52 -17.08
C ASP A 43 18.33 2.39 -16.03
N SER A 44 19.28 2.53 -15.11
CA SER A 44 19.55 1.53 -14.10
C SER A 44 19.16 2.10 -12.74
N PHE A 45 18.72 1.25 -11.83
CA PHE A 45 18.36 1.61 -10.46
C PHE A 45 19.42 1.14 -9.48
N GLN A 46 19.60 1.88 -8.40
CA GLN A 46 20.44 1.52 -7.27
C GLN A 46 19.64 1.71 -5.98
N TRP A 47 19.89 0.85 -4.99
CA TRP A 47 19.30 1.05 -3.67
C TRP A 47 19.96 2.26 -3.02
N SER A 48 19.18 3.16 -2.44
CA SER A 48 19.72 4.36 -1.80
C SER A 48 20.62 3.96 -0.62
N GLY A 49 21.80 4.59 -0.51
CA GLY A 49 22.77 4.26 0.52
C GLY A 49 23.57 2.96 0.31
N SER A 50 23.32 2.19 -0.76
CA SER A 50 24.22 1.10 -1.14
C SER A 50 25.53 1.69 -1.67
N ALA A 51 26.65 1.38 -1.01
CA ALA A 51 27.96 1.49 -1.65
C ALA A 51 27.98 0.57 -2.88
N ASN A 52 28.73 0.96 -3.92
CA ASN A 52 28.80 0.22 -5.19
C ASN A 52 29.34 -1.22 -5.04
N ASP A 53 29.89 -1.56 -3.88
CA ASP A 53 30.62 -2.81 -3.61
C ASP A 53 29.85 -3.79 -2.70
N LEU A 54 28.61 -3.46 -2.29
CA LEU A 54 27.79 -4.36 -1.47
C LEU A 54 27.10 -5.39 -2.38
N GLU A 55 27.57 -6.64 -2.32
CA GLU A 55 26.98 -7.78 -3.01
C GLU A 55 26.54 -8.88 -2.02
N GLY A 56 25.54 -9.66 -2.39
CA GLY A 56 25.13 -10.84 -1.62
C GLY A 56 24.34 -10.52 -0.35
N GLU A 57 24.67 -11.21 0.75
CA GLU A 57 23.91 -11.16 2.01
C GLU A 57 23.91 -9.78 2.67
N GLU A 58 25.02 -9.03 2.57
CA GLU A 58 25.11 -7.68 3.14
C GLU A 58 24.15 -6.71 2.46
N GLN A 59 23.99 -6.84 1.13
CA GLN A 59 23.01 -6.05 0.38
C GLN A 59 21.58 -6.42 0.80
N ILE A 60 21.29 -7.71 0.98
CA ILE A 60 19.97 -8.18 1.41
C ILE A 60 19.63 -7.64 2.80
N ALA A 61 20.57 -7.72 3.75
CA ALA A 61 20.38 -7.22 5.11
C ALA A 61 20.15 -5.70 5.15
N LEU A 62 20.89 -4.94 4.33
CA LEU A 62 20.71 -3.49 4.22
C LEU A 62 19.32 -3.14 3.67
N ILE A 63 18.90 -3.79 2.58
CA ILE A 63 17.56 -3.60 2.01
C ILE A 63 16.49 -3.93 3.04
N GLN A 64 16.64 -5.06 3.76
CA GLN A 64 15.70 -5.49 4.78
C GLN A 64 15.56 -4.46 5.90
N ALA A 65 16.68 -3.91 6.39
CA ALA A 65 16.69 -2.91 7.44
C ALA A 65 16.03 -1.59 6.99
N ASP A 66 16.31 -1.15 5.75
CA ASP A 66 15.68 0.05 5.20
C ASP A 66 14.19 -0.11 4.98
N LEU A 67 13.75 -1.25 4.46
CA LEU A 67 12.34 -1.57 4.29
C LEU A 67 11.60 -1.55 5.62
N LEU A 68 12.18 -2.15 6.67
CA LEU A 68 11.61 -2.12 8.02
C LEU A 68 11.57 -0.70 8.61
N ARG A 69 12.62 0.09 8.38
CA ARG A 69 12.69 1.48 8.86
C ARG A 69 11.64 2.35 8.16
N ILE A 70 11.52 2.25 6.84
CA ILE A 70 10.56 3.05 6.06
C ILE A 70 9.13 2.59 6.29
N SER A 71 8.88 1.30 6.53
CA SER A 71 7.52 0.81 6.82
C SER A 71 6.90 1.42 8.08
N GLN A 72 7.73 1.93 8.99
CA GLN A 72 7.29 2.61 10.22
C GLN A 72 6.99 4.10 10.01
N THR A 73 7.22 4.64 8.81
CA THR A 73 6.98 6.05 8.48
C THR A 73 5.58 6.27 7.88
N LYS A 74 5.11 7.52 7.91
CA LYS A 74 3.80 7.89 7.31
C LYS A 74 3.75 7.64 5.79
N SER A 75 4.89 7.79 5.09
CA SER A 75 5.00 7.59 3.64
C SER A 75 5.10 6.12 3.26
N GLY A 76 5.81 5.30 4.03
CA GLY A 76 6.00 3.86 3.80
C GLY A 76 4.89 2.95 4.33
N PHE A 77 3.72 3.50 4.69
CA PHE A 77 2.64 2.79 5.37
C PHE A 77 2.16 1.51 4.66
N ALA A 78 2.36 1.43 3.34
CA ALA A 78 1.88 0.31 2.52
C ALA A 78 2.91 -0.84 2.44
N LEU A 79 4.18 -0.59 2.74
CA LEU A 79 5.25 -1.59 2.67
C LEU A 79 4.97 -2.90 3.44
N PRO A 80 4.36 -2.89 4.65
CA PRO A 80 4.00 -4.11 5.38
C PRO A 80 3.17 -5.12 4.58
N PHE A 81 2.35 -4.65 3.64
CA PHE A 81 1.46 -5.51 2.87
C PHE A 81 2.18 -6.27 1.77
N PHE A 82 3.32 -5.78 1.29
CA PHE A 82 4.03 -6.34 0.15
C PHE A 82 5.26 -7.16 0.54
N ILE A 83 5.82 -6.89 1.73
CA ILE A 83 7.13 -7.41 2.12
C ILE A 83 6.97 -8.39 3.28
N ARG A 84 7.50 -9.58 3.09
CA ARG A 84 7.57 -10.65 4.08
C ARG A 84 8.69 -10.36 5.10
N LEU A 85 8.41 -9.47 6.04
CA LEU A 85 9.26 -9.25 7.21
C LEU A 85 8.60 -9.91 8.42
N GLU A 86 9.26 -10.92 8.99
CA GLU A 86 8.74 -11.71 10.14
C GLU A 86 8.38 -10.83 11.35
N THR A 87 8.95 -9.63 11.43
CA THR A 87 8.79 -8.69 12.54
C THR A 87 7.70 -7.64 12.34
N ILE A 88 6.99 -7.63 11.21
CA ILE A 88 5.99 -6.60 10.90
C ILE A 88 4.57 -7.18 11.02
N GLU A 89 3.78 -6.63 11.93
CA GLU A 89 2.34 -6.85 11.95
C GLU A 89 1.66 -5.99 10.88
N LEU A 90 0.67 -6.56 10.18
CA LEU A 90 -0.09 -5.84 9.17
C LEU A 90 -0.94 -4.74 9.81
N PRO A 91 -0.88 -3.49 9.32
CA PRO A 91 -1.71 -2.40 9.81
C PRO A 91 -3.20 -2.69 9.63
N ALA A 92 -4.02 -2.35 10.62
CA ALA A 92 -5.48 -2.38 10.47
C ALA A 92 -5.96 -1.28 9.51
N LEU A 93 -7.02 -1.56 8.74
CA LEU A 93 -7.56 -0.64 7.73
C LEU A 93 -7.92 0.73 8.33
N GLU A 94 -8.46 0.75 9.54
CA GLU A 94 -8.85 1.96 10.26
C GLU A 94 -7.66 2.91 10.44
N SER A 95 -6.48 2.36 10.79
CA SER A 95 -5.25 3.13 10.97
C SER A 95 -4.74 3.77 9.67
N LEU A 96 -5.11 3.22 8.52
CA LEU A 96 -4.72 3.73 7.19
C LEU A 96 -5.62 4.89 6.73
N ILE A 97 -6.83 4.97 7.27
CA ILE A 97 -7.87 5.93 6.87
C ILE A 97 -7.95 7.11 7.86
N GLU A 98 -7.51 6.93 9.10
CA GLU A 98 -7.45 7.99 10.10
C GLU A 98 -6.40 9.05 9.72
N THR A 99 -6.83 10.05 8.98
CA THR A 99 -6.21 11.38 9.00
C THR A 99 -6.52 12.02 10.35
N GLU A 100 -5.48 12.48 11.06
CA GLU A 100 -5.60 13.45 12.16
C GLU A 100 -6.71 14.47 11.81
N ASP A 101 -7.64 14.68 12.74
CA ASP A 101 -8.88 15.47 12.64
C ASP A 101 -10.13 14.77 12.10
N LYS A 102 -10.81 14.01 12.96
CA LYS A 102 -12.27 14.17 13.16
C LYS A 102 -12.64 14.10 14.63
N GLU A 103 -12.89 15.26 15.23
CA GLU A 103 -13.79 15.39 16.38
C GLU A 103 -15.04 14.54 16.12
N ALA A 104 -15.25 13.55 16.98
CA ALA A 104 -16.41 12.68 16.97
C ALA A 104 -17.68 13.50 17.21
N LYS A 105 -18.31 14.00 16.13
CA LYS A 105 -19.72 14.40 16.19
C LYS A 105 -20.57 13.13 16.25
N ASN A 106 -20.76 12.64 17.48
CA ASN A 106 -21.80 11.71 17.85
C ASN A 106 -23.17 12.27 17.44
N LYS A 107 -23.64 11.91 16.25
CA LYS A 107 -25.06 12.02 15.92
C LYS A 107 -25.73 10.72 16.35
N ILE A 108 -26.41 10.80 17.48
CA ILE A 108 -27.38 9.81 17.95
C ILE A 108 -28.39 9.58 16.83
N THR A 109 -28.33 8.42 16.19
CA THR A 109 -29.36 7.96 15.27
C THR A 109 -30.57 7.50 16.07
N PRO A 110 -31.80 7.94 15.76
CA PRO A 110 -32.98 7.43 16.42
C PRO A 110 -33.19 5.95 16.04
N LYS A 111 -33.67 5.16 17.01
CA LYS A 111 -34.14 3.78 16.81
C LYS A 111 -35.06 3.70 15.58
N PRO A 112 -34.89 2.74 14.67
CA PRO A 112 -35.87 2.52 13.63
C PRO A 112 -37.13 1.89 14.24
N GLU A 113 -38.26 2.55 14.07
CA GLU A 113 -39.59 1.96 14.24
C GLU A 113 -39.78 0.81 13.23
N ARG A 114 -40.60 -0.17 13.64
CA ARG A 114 -40.98 -1.33 12.83
C ARG A 114 -41.84 -0.92 11.63
N SER A 115 -41.86 -1.80 10.60
CA SER A 115 -42.73 -1.81 9.40
C SER A 115 -42.20 -0.90 8.28
N SER A 116 -42.12 -1.24 6.99
CA SER A 116 -42.83 -2.18 6.09
C SER A 116 -41.97 -2.37 4.82
N ASP A 117 -42.38 -3.26 3.89
CA ASP A 117 -41.74 -3.68 2.63
C ASP A 117 -40.68 -2.73 2.02
N LEU A 118 -39.47 -3.28 1.85
CA LEU A 118 -38.32 -2.60 1.25
C LEU A 118 -38.64 -2.15 -0.18
N SER A 119 -38.82 -0.85 -0.39
CA SER A 119 -38.81 -0.26 -1.73
C SER A 119 -37.42 -0.44 -2.37
N ASN A 120 -37.35 -0.69 -3.69
CA ASN A 120 -36.09 -0.75 -4.44
C ASN A 120 -35.19 0.47 -4.16
N LEU A 121 -35.78 1.66 -3.96
CA LEU A 121 -35.03 2.88 -3.65
C LEU A 121 -34.41 2.86 -2.24
N GLN A 122 -35.06 2.21 -1.26
CA GLN A 122 -34.52 2.04 0.08
C GLN A 122 -33.39 1.01 0.10
N ILE A 123 -33.50 -0.05 -0.72
CA ILE A 123 -32.42 -1.03 -0.93
C ILE A 123 -31.20 -0.33 -1.53
N VAL A 124 -31.37 0.44 -2.61
CA VAL A 124 -30.28 1.19 -3.24
C VAL A 124 -29.63 2.17 -2.26
N LYS A 125 -30.43 2.91 -1.47
CA LYS A 125 -29.91 3.82 -0.43
C LYS A 125 -29.16 3.07 0.67
N LYS A 126 -29.63 1.89 1.07
CA LYS A 126 -28.98 1.05 2.08
C LYS A 126 -27.66 0.49 1.57
N VAL A 127 -27.63 -0.04 0.34
CA VAL A 127 -26.42 -0.53 -0.32
C VAL A 127 -25.41 0.60 -0.51
N GLY A 128 -25.84 1.77 -0.97
CA GLY A 128 -24.97 2.94 -1.09
C GLY A 128 -24.30 3.33 0.22
N ARG A 129 -25.08 3.39 1.32
CA ARG A 129 -24.54 3.67 2.67
C ARG A 129 -23.58 2.59 3.19
N GLN A 130 -23.78 1.33 2.78
CA GLN A 130 -22.89 0.24 3.16
C GLN A 130 -21.57 0.26 2.38
N LEU A 131 -21.56 0.76 1.14
CA LEU A 131 -20.38 0.85 0.28
C LEU A 131 -19.56 2.13 0.53
N GLU A 132 -20.18 3.19 1.05
CA GLU A 132 -19.55 4.48 1.29
C GLU A 132 -18.22 4.40 2.09
N PRO A 133 -18.11 3.59 3.17
CA PRO A 133 -16.84 3.43 3.89
C PRO A 133 -15.72 2.85 3.03
N PHE A 134 -16.03 1.88 2.16
CA PHE A 134 -15.05 1.22 1.29
C PHE A 134 -14.56 2.16 0.19
N LEU A 135 -15.48 2.88 -0.45
CA LEU A 135 -15.12 3.87 -1.48
C LEU A 135 -14.26 4.99 -0.91
N LYS A 136 -14.53 5.39 0.33
CA LYS A 136 -13.73 6.39 1.03
C LYS A 136 -12.36 5.83 1.43
N ALA A 137 -12.28 4.59 1.87
CA ALA A 137 -11.02 3.90 2.16
C ALA A 137 -10.13 3.81 0.91
N GLU A 138 -10.68 3.30 -0.20
CA GLU A 138 -10.01 3.22 -1.50
C GLU A 138 -9.51 4.60 -1.91
N SER A 139 -10.39 5.61 -1.94
CA SER A 139 -10.00 6.95 -2.35
C SER A 139 -8.88 7.53 -1.48
N THR A 140 -8.91 7.28 -0.16
CA THR A 140 -7.91 7.80 0.77
C THR A 140 -6.56 7.11 0.57
N ILE A 141 -6.56 5.77 0.51
CA ILE A 141 -5.33 4.98 0.39
C ILE A 141 -4.71 5.17 -1.00
N VAL A 142 -5.50 5.11 -2.07
CA VAL A 142 -5.01 5.36 -3.44
C VAL A 142 -4.41 6.75 -3.56
N SER A 143 -5.05 7.78 -3.00
CA SER A 143 -4.48 9.14 -3.00
C SER A 143 -3.15 9.25 -2.24
N ARG A 144 -2.96 8.47 -1.17
CA ARG A 144 -1.69 8.43 -0.41
C ARG A 144 -0.59 7.65 -1.13
N LEU A 145 -0.95 6.69 -1.98
CA LEU A 145 -0.01 5.87 -2.75
C LEU A 145 0.51 6.58 -4.01
N ILE A 146 -0.26 7.51 -4.57
CA ILE A 146 0.15 8.25 -5.76
C ILE A 146 1.36 9.14 -5.43
N GLY A 147 2.40 9.01 -6.23
CA GLY A 147 3.63 9.81 -6.15
C GLY A 147 4.06 10.33 -7.52
N GLU A 148 5.34 10.67 -7.67
CA GLU A 148 5.88 11.16 -8.94
C GLU A 148 5.93 10.04 -10.00
N ARG A 149 6.26 8.81 -9.58
CA ARG A 149 6.36 7.64 -10.43
C ARG A 149 5.16 6.70 -10.28
N THR A 150 4.59 6.59 -9.09
CA THR A 150 3.42 5.75 -8.83
C THR A 150 2.18 6.41 -9.40
N THR A 151 1.74 5.93 -10.55
CA THR A 151 0.55 6.46 -11.21
C THR A 151 -0.72 6.05 -10.47
N LYS A 152 -1.85 6.66 -10.84
CA LYS A 152 -3.17 6.24 -10.31
C LYS A 152 -3.50 4.78 -10.63
N ALA A 153 -3.02 4.26 -11.76
CA ALA A 153 -3.22 2.85 -12.12
C ALA A 153 -2.40 1.95 -11.19
N ASP A 154 -1.13 2.29 -10.97
CA ASP A 154 -0.23 1.59 -10.05
C ASP A 154 -0.79 1.59 -8.62
N ALA A 155 -1.21 2.76 -8.13
CA ALA A 155 -1.79 2.91 -6.79
C ALA A 155 -3.06 2.04 -6.59
N ARG A 156 -3.85 1.80 -7.65
CA ARG A 156 -5.01 0.90 -7.59
C ARG A 156 -4.60 -0.57 -7.55
N LEU A 157 -3.58 -0.98 -8.30
CA LEU A 157 -3.03 -2.34 -8.22
C LEU A 157 -2.51 -2.63 -6.82
N LEU A 158 -1.72 -1.70 -6.27
CA LEU A 158 -1.22 -1.76 -4.90
C LEU A 158 -2.36 -1.86 -3.88
N PHE A 159 -3.37 -0.99 -3.98
CA PHE A 159 -4.54 -1.02 -3.10
C PHE A 159 -5.30 -2.35 -3.18
N ASN A 160 -5.55 -2.88 -4.38
CA ASN A 160 -6.28 -4.14 -4.56
C ASN A 160 -5.55 -5.30 -3.90
N TYR A 161 -4.22 -5.36 -4.04
CA TYR A 161 -3.41 -6.37 -3.38
C TYR A 161 -3.45 -6.21 -1.85
N MET A 162 -3.28 -4.99 -1.32
CA MET A 162 -3.41 -4.71 0.11
C MET A 162 -4.76 -5.17 0.65
N PHE A 163 -5.84 -4.86 -0.07
CA PHE A 163 -7.21 -5.22 0.32
C PHE A 163 -7.44 -6.74 0.30
N GLY A 164 -6.80 -7.47 -0.61
CA GLY A 164 -6.84 -8.94 -0.63
C GLY A 164 -6.06 -9.62 0.50
N LYS A 165 -5.15 -8.89 1.18
CA LYS A 165 -4.37 -9.39 2.33
C LYS A 165 -5.02 -9.10 3.69
N MET A 166 -6.05 -8.26 3.72
CA MET A 166 -6.86 -7.96 4.91
C MET A 166 -8.00 -8.97 5.06
#